data_AF-A0A6J4R2R9-F1
#
_entry.id   AF-A0A6J4R2R9-F1
#
_cell.length_a   1.000
_cell.length_b   1.000
_cell.length_c   1.000
_cell.angle_alpha   90.00
_cell.angle_beta   90.00
_cell.angle_gamma   90.00
#
_symmetry.space_group_name_H-M   'P 1'
#
loop_
_entity.id
_entity.type
_entity.pdbx_description
1 polymer ?
#
loop_
_entity_poly.entity_id
_entity_poly.type
_entity_poly.pdbx_seq_one_letter_code
_entity_poly.pdbx_strand_id
1 'polypeptide(L)'
;MQRLIASAAWHADAVRDDLRAYVVEHLGDRGGVLIVDETGFLKKGDRSAGVHREYSGTAGRIDNCQVGVFLAYASRRGHAFLDRALYLPEAWCDGRARCRAAGIPDAVGFRTKPALARDMLERALDAGVPAAWVIGDEVYGCDRRLRMPLDQRGQPFVLAVRSTEAVFYVGIPGKAQPHAATVADALPARAWRVLSAGAGTKGPREYRWAWTDLFRIGWPGWRHALLVRERLVPNAKGEHERAYYVVFAPAAATLAEVVRVAGTRWAVEQGFETAKQEVGLDEYEVRKHHGWHRYITLALFAHAFLAVARAHAAPRKRGIRRARSARQPSSR
;
A
#
# COMPACT_ATOMS: atom_id res chain seq x y z
N MET A 1 -2.91 -30.32 -9.28
CA MET A 1 -2.30 -29.00 -8.95
C MET A 1 -0.96 -28.75 -9.67
N GLN A 2 0.05 -29.62 -9.56
CA GLN A 2 1.38 -29.37 -10.15
C GLN A 2 1.36 -29.09 -11.68
N ARG A 3 0.58 -29.84 -12.48
CA ARG A 3 0.41 -29.57 -13.91
C ARG A 3 -0.14 -28.17 -14.20
N LEU A 4 -1.14 -27.73 -13.44
CA LEU A 4 -1.75 -26.40 -13.60
C LEU A 4 -0.71 -25.29 -13.43
N ILE A 5 0.14 -25.42 -12.41
CA ILE A 5 1.16 -24.41 -12.10
C ILE A 5 2.35 -24.53 -13.07
N ALA A 6 2.87 -25.73 -13.29
CA ALA A 6 4.14 -25.92 -13.98
C ALA A 6 4.04 -25.86 -15.51
N SER A 7 3.01 -26.46 -16.10
CA SER A 7 3.02 -26.80 -17.54
C SER A 7 1.72 -26.56 -18.29
N ALA A 8 0.58 -26.33 -17.62
CA ALA A 8 -0.66 -26.00 -18.29
C ALA A 8 -0.54 -24.68 -19.08
N ALA A 9 -1.28 -24.59 -20.19
CA ALA A 9 -1.28 -23.43 -21.07
C ALA A 9 -2.28 -22.37 -20.57
N TRP A 10 -1.80 -21.45 -19.73
CA TRP A 10 -2.51 -20.23 -19.35
C TRP A 10 -1.53 -19.14 -18.96
N HIS A 11 -1.98 -17.89 -19.05
CA HIS A 11 -1.18 -16.70 -18.79
C HIS A 11 -1.50 -16.15 -17.40
N ALA A 12 -0.50 -16.13 -16.51
CA ALA A 12 -0.67 -15.63 -15.16
C ALA A 12 -1.11 -14.16 -15.12
N ASP A 13 -0.67 -13.37 -16.09
CA ASP A 13 -0.99 -11.95 -16.20
C ASP A 13 -2.41 -11.72 -16.70
N ALA A 14 -2.95 -12.59 -17.57
CA ALA A 14 -4.35 -12.54 -17.96
C ALA A 14 -5.26 -12.84 -16.76
N VAL A 15 -4.94 -13.87 -15.96
CA VAL A 15 -5.70 -14.19 -14.75
C VAL A 15 -5.54 -13.12 -13.66
N ARG A 16 -4.41 -12.40 -13.61
CA ARG A 16 -4.29 -11.18 -12.79
C ARG A 16 -5.27 -10.10 -13.25
N ASP A 17 -5.45 -9.94 -14.56
CA ASP A 17 -6.42 -8.97 -15.08
C ASP A 17 -7.87 -9.39 -14.75
N ASP A 18 -8.19 -10.68 -14.80
CA ASP A 18 -9.47 -11.23 -14.34
C ASP A 18 -9.67 -11.00 -12.83
N LEU A 19 -8.64 -11.24 -12.01
CA LEU A 19 -8.63 -10.94 -10.57
C LEU A 19 -8.95 -9.46 -10.33
N ARG A 20 -8.27 -8.56 -11.05
CA ARG A 20 -8.51 -7.12 -10.93
C ARG A 20 -9.96 -6.79 -11.28
N ALA A 21 -10.49 -7.32 -12.37
CA ALA A 21 -11.88 -7.11 -12.78
C ALA A 21 -12.86 -7.60 -11.71
N TYR A 22 -12.65 -8.80 -11.17
CA TYR A 22 -13.46 -9.39 -10.11
C TYR A 22 -13.47 -8.52 -8.84
N VAL A 23 -12.30 -8.06 -8.39
CA VAL A 23 -12.20 -7.18 -7.21
C VAL A 23 -12.89 -5.85 -7.46
N VAL A 24 -12.73 -5.24 -8.64
CA VAL A 24 -13.40 -3.98 -8.97
C VAL A 24 -14.92 -4.14 -9.04
N GLU A 25 -15.41 -5.23 -9.64
CA GLU A 25 -16.84 -5.51 -9.73
C GLU A 25 -17.51 -5.56 -8.34
N HIS A 26 -16.91 -6.30 -7.40
CA HIS A 26 -17.52 -6.56 -6.11
C HIS A 26 -17.16 -5.53 -5.03
N LEU A 27 -15.88 -5.14 -4.95
CA LEU A 27 -15.36 -4.26 -3.91
C LEU A 27 -15.15 -2.82 -4.38
N GLY A 28 -15.31 -2.53 -5.68
CA GLY A 28 -15.13 -1.22 -6.28
C GLY A 28 -15.92 -0.11 -5.59
N ASP A 29 -15.26 1.02 -5.38
CA ASP A 29 -15.83 2.20 -4.74
C ASP A 29 -15.08 3.46 -5.17
N ARG A 30 -15.80 4.58 -5.30
CA ARG A 30 -15.17 5.87 -5.61
C ARG A 30 -14.14 6.30 -4.54
N GLY A 31 -14.32 5.88 -3.29
CA GLY A 31 -13.38 6.12 -2.20
C GLY A 31 -12.29 5.05 -2.05
N GLY A 32 -12.11 4.17 -3.04
CA GLY A 32 -11.11 3.11 -3.03
C GLY A 32 -9.69 3.63 -2.86
N VAL A 33 -8.84 2.82 -2.23
CA VAL A 33 -7.43 3.12 -1.98
C VAL A 33 -6.57 1.99 -2.54
N LEU A 34 -5.58 2.35 -3.35
CA LEU A 34 -4.52 1.45 -3.80
C LEU A 34 -3.38 1.47 -2.79
N ILE A 35 -2.95 0.29 -2.35
CA ILE A 35 -1.93 0.14 -1.31
C ILE A 35 -0.78 -0.68 -1.91
N VAL A 36 0.43 -0.12 -1.93
CA VAL A 36 1.64 -0.85 -2.32
C VAL A 36 2.42 -1.29 -1.09
N ASP A 37 2.79 -2.56 -1.05
CA ASP A 37 3.58 -3.15 0.01
C ASP A 37 4.30 -4.41 -0.48
N GLU A 38 5.17 -4.96 0.34
CA GLU A 38 5.97 -6.15 0.04
C GLU A 38 5.89 -7.19 1.16
N THR A 39 6.08 -8.45 0.79
CA THR A 39 6.26 -9.52 1.78
C THR A 39 7.32 -10.51 1.33
N GLY A 40 8.06 -11.02 2.31
CA GLY A 40 9.11 -12.02 2.12
C GLY A 40 8.57 -13.44 2.32
N PHE A 41 9.06 -14.36 1.50
CA PHE A 41 8.78 -15.79 1.54
C PHE A 41 10.07 -16.54 1.83
N LEU A 42 10.18 -17.18 3.00
CA LEU A 42 11.38 -17.91 3.37
C LEU A 42 11.65 -19.07 2.42
N LYS A 43 12.92 -19.25 2.05
CA LYS A 43 13.35 -20.33 1.16
C LYS A 43 14.68 -20.93 1.60
N LYS A 44 14.84 -22.22 1.34
CA LYS A 44 16.12 -22.94 1.52
C LYS A 44 16.82 -23.09 0.16
N GLY A 45 18.13 -22.87 0.14
CA GLY A 45 18.97 -22.97 -1.07
C GLY A 45 18.88 -21.75 -2.00
N ASP A 46 19.57 -21.82 -3.13
CA ASP A 46 19.87 -20.68 -4.03
C ASP A 46 19.21 -20.78 -5.41
N ARG A 47 18.44 -21.85 -5.67
CA ARG A 47 17.89 -22.21 -6.98
C ARG A 47 16.49 -21.63 -7.28
N SER A 48 15.79 -21.11 -6.29
CA SER A 48 14.47 -20.49 -6.50
C SER A 48 14.63 -19.09 -7.07
N ALA A 49 13.87 -18.75 -8.12
CA ALA A 49 13.94 -17.46 -8.79
C ALA A 49 13.89 -16.29 -7.79
N GLY A 50 14.85 -15.36 -7.86
CA GLY A 50 14.87 -14.19 -6.98
C GLY A 50 15.20 -14.47 -5.51
N VAL A 51 15.57 -15.70 -5.14
CA VAL A 51 15.96 -15.98 -3.75
C VAL A 51 17.29 -15.32 -3.40
N HIS A 52 17.31 -14.56 -2.31
CA HIS A 52 18.50 -13.87 -1.83
C HIS A 52 18.41 -13.64 -0.32
N ARG A 53 19.56 -13.40 0.32
CA ARG A 53 19.59 -12.96 1.72
C ARG A 53 19.12 -11.50 1.78
N GLU A 54 17.93 -11.30 2.31
CA GLU A 54 17.32 -9.98 2.47
C GLU A 54 16.60 -9.93 3.82
N TYR A 55 16.31 -8.73 4.31
CA TYR A 55 15.51 -8.60 5.52
C TYR A 55 14.10 -9.14 5.26
N SER A 56 13.75 -10.24 5.92
CA SER A 56 12.42 -10.81 5.85
C SER A 56 11.59 -10.24 6.99
N GLY A 57 10.61 -9.39 6.66
CA GLY A 57 9.66 -8.88 7.65
C GLY A 57 8.87 -9.98 8.37
N THR A 58 8.69 -11.15 7.73
CA THR A 58 8.05 -12.32 8.36
C THR A 58 8.96 -13.02 9.38
N ALA A 59 10.28 -13.03 9.16
CA ALA A 59 11.23 -13.69 10.06
C ALA A 59 11.90 -12.72 11.06
N GLY A 60 11.70 -11.41 10.91
CA GLY A 60 12.33 -10.37 11.72
C GLY A 60 13.85 -10.28 11.58
N ARG A 61 14.43 -10.94 10.57
CA ARG A 61 15.89 -11.06 10.38
C ARG A 61 16.27 -11.13 8.91
N ILE A 62 17.56 -10.91 8.63
CA ILE A 62 18.14 -11.18 7.32
C ILE A 62 18.19 -12.69 7.13
N ASP A 63 17.40 -13.18 6.18
CA ASP A 63 17.35 -14.60 5.86
C ASP A 63 17.19 -14.77 4.34
N ASN A 64 17.42 -15.99 3.88
CA ASN A 64 17.25 -16.33 2.49
C ASN A 64 15.76 -16.39 2.15
N CYS A 65 15.29 -15.46 1.33
CA CYS A 65 13.89 -15.34 0.99
C CYS A 65 13.69 -14.85 -0.45
N GLN A 66 12.48 -15.05 -0.97
CA GLN A 66 11.97 -14.35 -2.15
C GLN A 66 11.12 -13.18 -1.66
N VAL A 67 11.20 -12.03 -2.32
CA VAL A 67 10.35 -10.88 -1.98
C VAL A 67 9.35 -10.65 -3.10
N GLY A 68 8.06 -10.61 -2.76
CA GLY A 68 7.01 -10.17 -3.67
C GLY A 68 6.58 -8.75 -3.35
N VAL A 69 6.43 -7.92 -4.39
CA VAL A 69 5.75 -6.62 -4.32
C VAL A 69 4.29 -6.84 -4.71
N PHE A 70 3.37 -6.26 -3.94
CA PHE A 70 1.93 -6.48 -4.06
C PHE A 70 1.18 -5.15 -4.16
N LEU A 71 0.11 -5.15 -4.94
CA LEU A 71 -0.85 -4.06 -5.00
C LEU A 71 -2.14 -4.56 -4.38
N ALA A 72 -2.53 -3.98 -3.26
CA ALA A 72 -3.82 -4.20 -2.63
C ALA A 72 -4.79 -3.07 -2.96
N TYR A 73 -6.07 -3.39 -2.88
CA TYR A 73 -7.18 -2.46 -3.03
C TYR A 73 -8.05 -2.55 -1.78
N ALA A 74 -8.35 -1.40 -1.18
CA ALA A 74 -9.19 -1.31 0.00
C ALA A 74 -10.32 -0.31 -0.23
N SER A 75 -11.52 -0.68 0.19
CA SER A 75 -12.67 0.20 0.21
C SER A 75 -13.56 -0.08 1.43
N ARG A 76 -14.63 0.70 1.57
CA ARG A 76 -15.68 0.42 2.55
C ARG A 76 -16.38 -0.94 2.38
N ARG A 77 -16.18 -1.61 1.23
CA ARG A 77 -16.76 -2.93 0.94
C ARG A 77 -15.85 -4.08 1.34
N GLY A 78 -14.57 -3.84 1.58
CA GLY A 78 -13.58 -4.87 1.87
C GLY A 78 -12.22 -4.52 1.28
N HIS A 79 -11.29 -5.47 1.36
CA HIS A 79 -9.96 -5.34 0.76
C HIS A 79 -9.53 -6.67 0.13
N ALA A 80 -8.75 -6.58 -0.94
CA ALA A 80 -8.17 -7.72 -1.65
C ALA A 80 -6.94 -7.27 -2.45
N PHE A 81 -6.09 -8.21 -2.88
CA PHE A 81 -4.98 -7.92 -3.78
C PHE A 81 -5.44 -7.86 -5.24
N LEU A 82 -4.80 -6.99 -6.03
CA LEU A 82 -5.02 -6.80 -7.46
C LEU A 82 -3.87 -7.32 -8.31
N ASP A 83 -2.64 -7.19 -7.82
CA ASP A 83 -1.44 -7.43 -8.63
C ASP A 83 -0.25 -7.83 -7.74
N ARG A 84 0.76 -8.43 -8.38
CA ARG A 84 1.94 -9.06 -7.81
C ARG A 84 3.12 -8.98 -8.78
N ALA A 85 4.30 -8.75 -8.25
CA ALA A 85 5.56 -8.87 -8.96
C ALA A 85 6.63 -9.51 -8.07
N LEU A 86 7.41 -10.44 -8.62
CA LEU A 86 8.57 -10.98 -7.93
C LEU A 86 9.72 -9.98 -8.04
N TYR A 87 10.29 -9.58 -6.91
CA TYR A 87 11.51 -8.79 -6.90
C TYR A 87 12.70 -9.70 -7.23
N LEU A 88 13.48 -9.29 -8.23
CA LEU A 88 14.73 -9.95 -8.62
C LEU A 88 15.90 -9.04 -8.23
N PRO A 89 16.69 -9.42 -7.22
CA PRO A 89 17.90 -8.67 -6.86
C PRO A 89 18.86 -8.55 -8.04
N GLU A 90 19.69 -7.50 -8.07
CA GLU A 90 20.63 -7.23 -9.17
C GLU A 90 21.55 -8.42 -9.48
N ALA A 91 22.07 -9.09 -8.44
CA ALA A 91 22.89 -10.29 -8.55
C ALA A 91 22.22 -11.47 -9.27
N TRP A 92 20.89 -11.49 -9.39
CA TRP A 92 20.18 -12.47 -10.23
C TRP A 92 20.26 -12.11 -11.72
N CYS A 93 20.28 -10.82 -12.04
CA CYS A 93 20.23 -10.31 -13.41
C CYS A 93 21.59 -10.33 -14.10
N ASP A 94 22.69 -10.33 -13.34
CA ASP A 94 24.06 -10.42 -13.86
C ASP A 94 24.41 -11.81 -14.41
N GLY A 95 23.72 -12.86 -13.92
CA GLY A 95 24.00 -14.26 -14.25
C GLY A 95 22.95 -14.89 -15.16
N ARG A 96 23.08 -14.75 -16.49
CA ARG A 96 22.09 -15.26 -17.46
C ARG A 96 21.80 -16.77 -17.35
N ALA A 97 22.83 -17.57 -17.08
CA ALA A 97 22.67 -19.01 -16.88
C ALA A 97 21.75 -19.33 -15.69
N ARG A 98 21.91 -18.61 -14.57
CA ARG A 98 21.07 -18.75 -13.37
C ARG A 98 19.64 -18.29 -13.64
N CYS A 99 19.45 -17.16 -14.34
CA CYS A 99 18.14 -16.70 -14.79
C CYS A 99 17.40 -17.78 -15.58
N ARG A 100 18.02 -18.30 -16.64
CA ARG A 100 17.43 -19.31 -17.51
C ARG A 100 17.16 -20.61 -16.76
N ALA A 101 18.07 -21.03 -15.88
CA ALA A 101 17.86 -22.18 -15.00
C ALA A 101 16.69 -21.98 -14.03
N ALA A 102 16.36 -20.76 -13.63
CA ALA A 102 15.17 -20.44 -12.84
C ALA A 102 13.94 -20.07 -13.70
N GLY A 103 14.03 -20.14 -15.03
CA GLY A 103 12.93 -19.81 -15.95
C GLY A 103 12.62 -18.31 -16.02
N ILE A 104 13.56 -17.44 -15.67
CA ILE A 104 13.44 -15.98 -15.81
C ILE A 104 13.67 -15.63 -17.30
N PRO A 105 12.73 -14.97 -17.99
CA PRO A 105 12.85 -14.63 -19.41
C PRO A 105 14.02 -13.68 -19.71
N ASP A 106 14.51 -13.73 -20.95
CA ASP A 106 15.74 -13.01 -21.27
C ASP A 106 15.60 -11.47 -21.24
N ALA A 107 14.38 -10.98 -21.43
CA ALA A 107 14.03 -9.56 -21.37
C ALA A 107 13.85 -9.01 -19.95
N VAL A 108 13.80 -9.88 -18.93
CA VAL A 108 13.64 -9.46 -17.54
C VAL A 108 15.01 -9.07 -16.99
N GLY A 109 15.22 -7.77 -16.81
CA GLY A 109 16.40 -7.19 -16.14
C GLY A 109 16.10 -6.73 -14.71
N PHE A 110 17.11 -6.16 -14.06
CA PHE A 110 16.98 -5.63 -12.70
C PHE A 110 15.97 -4.49 -12.63
N ARG A 111 15.12 -4.53 -11.60
CA ARG A 111 14.14 -3.49 -11.30
C ARG A 111 13.99 -3.32 -9.81
N THR A 112 14.03 -2.07 -9.35
CA THR A 112 13.78 -1.75 -7.94
C THR A 112 12.33 -2.05 -7.55
N LYS A 113 12.06 -2.30 -6.25
CA LYS A 113 10.69 -2.50 -5.75
C LYS A 113 9.77 -1.32 -6.06
N PRO A 114 10.19 -0.04 -5.93
CA PRO A 114 9.38 1.09 -6.37
C PRO A 114 9.09 1.10 -7.88
N ALA A 115 10.02 0.66 -8.72
CA ALA A 115 9.75 0.53 -10.15
C ALA A 115 8.65 -0.52 -10.41
N LEU A 116 8.73 -1.69 -9.76
CA LEU A 116 7.69 -2.72 -9.88
C LEU A 116 6.32 -2.20 -9.41
N ALA A 117 6.27 -1.52 -8.27
CA ALA A 117 5.05 -0.90 -7.74
C ALA A 117 4.49 0.17 -8.67
N ARG A 118 5.34 1.01 -9.29
CA ARG A 118 4.91 2.01 -10.27
C ARG A 118 4.18 1.33 -11.44
N ASP A 119 4.75 0.28 -12.03
CA ASP A 119 4.11 -0.40 -13.15
C ASP A 119 2.77 -1.06 -12.74
N MET A 120 2.68 -1.58 -11.51
CA MET A 120 1.43 -2.14 -10.97
C MET A 120 0.36 -1.04 -10.80
N LEU A 121 0.76 0.13 -10.30
CA LEU A 121 -0.11 1.30 -10.17
C LEU A 121 -0.56 1.81 -11.55
N GLU A 122 0.36 1.97 -12.49
CA GLU A 122 0.06 2.42 -13.87
C GLU A 122 -0.92 1.45 -14.53
N ARG A 123 -0.66 0.14 -14.48
CA ARG A 123 -1.61 -0.87 -15.02
C ARG A 123 -2.99 -0.77 -14.39
N ALA A 124 -3.09 -0.61 -13.07
CA ALA A 124 -4.38 -0.51 -12.39
C ALA A 124 -5.13 0.77 -12.76
N LEU A 125 -4.44 1.90 -12.80
CA LEU A 125 -5.02 3.21 -13.14
C LEU A 125 -5.42 3.27 -14.62
N ASP A 126 -4.58 2.76 -15.53
CA ASP A 126 -4.88 2.70 -16.97
C ASP A 126 -6.04 1.75 -17.27
N ALA A 127 -6.22 0.70 -16.46
CA ALA A 127 -7.39 -0.19 -16.53
C ALA A 127 -8.67 0.39 -15.88
N GLY A 128 -8.63 1.63 -15.39
CA GLY A 128 -9.80 2.31 -14.84
C GLY A 128 -10.24 1.83 -13.45
N VAL A 129 -9.33 1.26 -12.65
CA VAL A 129 -9.63 0.90 -11.25
C VAL A 129 -10.07 2.16 -10.49
N PRO A 130 -11.25 2.17 -9.82
CA PRO A 130 -11.74 3.34 -9.11
C PRO A 130 -10.94 3.56 -7.82
N ALA A 131 -9.94 4.43 -7.86
CA ALA A 131 -9.06 4.72 -6.72
C ALA A 131 -8.94 6.22 -6.46
N ALA A 132 -9.43 6.68 -5.30
CA ALA A 132 -9.27 8.06 -4.87
C ALA A 132 -7.88 8.34 -4.32
N TRP A 133 -7.17 7.33 -3.82
CA TRP A 133 -5.87 7.51 -3.16
C TRP A 133 -4.90 6.35 -3.43
N VAL A 134 -3.61 6.66 -3.38
CA VAL A 134 -2.52 5.69 -3.32
C VAL A 134 -1.78 5.83 -1.98
N ILE A 135 -1.38 4.71 -1.37
CA ILE A 135 -0.57 4.68 -0.13
C ILE A 135 0.50 3.57 -0.20
N GLY A 136 1.60 3.79 0.51
CA GLY A 136 2.79 2.94 0.55
C GLY A 136 3.74 3.40 1.65
N ASP A 137 4.71 2.57 2.01
CA ASP A 137 5.71 2.88 3.03
C ASP A 137 6.88 3.70 2.45
N GLU A 138 7.92 3.85 3.27
CA GLU A 138 9.13 4.57 2.95
C GLU A 138 9.94 3.98 1.79
N VAL A 139 9.83 2.67 1.49
CA VAL A 139 10.48 2.10 0.29
C VAL A 139 9.91 2.77 -0.95
N TYR A 140 8.59 2.94 -0.98
CA TYR A 140 7.87 3.52 -2.11
C TYR A 140 7.84 5.05 -2.08
N GLY A 141 7.60 5.67 -0.93
CA GLY A 141 7.44 7.11 -0.82
C GLY A 141 8.72 7.91 -0.94
N CYS A 142 9.87 7.33 -0.56
CA CYS A 142 11.16 7.99 -0.80
C CYS A 142 11.53 8.01 -2.29
N ASP A 143 10.90 7.17 -3.13
CA ASP A 143 11.16 7.15 -4.57
C ASP A 143 10.36 8.25 -5.28
N ARG A 144 11.06 9.30 -5.72
CA ARG A 144 10.47 10.41 -6.49
C ARG A 144 9.96 9.96 -7.87
N ARG A 145 10.54 8.92 -8.47
CA ARG A 145 10.13 8.37 -9.78
C ARG A 145 8.82 7.59 -9.70
N LEU A 146 8.42 7.15 -8.50
CA LEU A 146 7.07 6.66 -8.22
C LEU A 146 6.09 7.81 -7.95
N ARG A 147 6.49 8.85 -7.22
CA ARG A 147 5.62 10.00 -6.90
C ARG A 147 5.25 10.85 -8.13
N MET A 148 6.23 11.14 -8.98
CA MET A 148 6.05 12.08 -10.10
C MET A 148 4.96 11.65 -11.10
N PRO A 149 4.86 10.39 -11.55
CA PRO A 149 3.77 9.95 -12.42
C PRO A 149 2.39 10.06 -11.75
N LEU A 150 2.29 9.81 -10.44
CA LEU A 150 1.04 9.99 -9.70
C LEU A 150 0.64 11.46 -9.63
N ASP A 151 1.59 12.35 -9.33
CA ASP A 151 1.40 13.79 -9.41
C ASP A 151 0.86 14.17 -10.80
N GLN A 152 1.60 13.81 -11.86
CA GLN A 152 1.28 14.10 -13.27
C GLN A 152 -0.13 13.66 -13.71
N ARG A 153 -0.59 12.52 -13.18
CA ARG A 153 -1.93 11.98 -13.45
C ARG A 153 -3.03 12.65 -12.61
N GLY A 154 -2.69 13.51 -11.67
CA GLY A 154 -3.65 14.02 -10.68
C GLY A 154 -4.18 12.90 -9.79
N GLN A 155 -3.36 11.89 -9.47
CA GLN A 155 -3.73 10.79 -8.58
C GLN A 155 -3.29 11.13 -7.15
N PRO A 156 -4.21 11.40 -6.21
CA PRO A 156 -3.85 11.71 -4.83
C PRO A 156 -3.09 10.56 -4.17
N PHE A 157 -2.14 10.89 -3.30
CA PHE A 157 -1.39 9.90 -2.53
C PHE A 157 -1.01 10.37 -1.13
N VAL A 158 -0.79 9.40 -0.24
CA VAL A 158 -0.20 9.55 1.08
C VAL A 158 0.91 8.51 1.19
N LEU A 159 2.16 8.89 0.93
CA LEU A 159 3.27 7.95 0.89
C LEU A 159 4.22 8.22 2.05
N ALA A 160 4.51 7.19 2.85
CA ALA A 160 5.43 7.34 3.97
C ALA A 160 6.84 7.64 3.46
N VAL A 161 7.61 8.41 4.23
CA VAL A 161 8.99 8.77 3.91
C VAL A 161 9.83 8.69 5.17
N ARG A 162 11.15 8.57 4.99
CA ARG A 162 12.09 8.65 6.11
C ARG A 162 12.04 10.01 6.77
N SER A 163 12.42 10.06 8.05
CA SER A 163 12.65 11.31 8.78
C SER A 163 13.65 12.24 8.08
N THR A 164 14.59 11.65 7.34
CA THR A 164 15.64 12.32 6.56
C THR A 164 15.24 12.67 5.12
N GLU A 165 13.99 12.43 4.70
CA GLU A 165 13.54 12.86 3.38
C GLU A 165 13.63 14.39 3.27
N ALA A 166 14.38 14.88 2.28
CA ALA A 166 14.50 16.29 1.99
C ALA A 166 13.22 16.79 1.28
N VAL A 167 12.53 17.75 1.91
CA VAL A 167 11.27 18.30 1.43
C VAL A 167 11.40 19.81 1.22
N PHE A 168 10.76 20.34 0.19
CA PHE A 168 10.76 21.78 -0.06
C PHE A 168 9.80 22.48 0.92
N TYR A 169 10.34 23.27 1.84
CA TYR A 169 9.57 23.93 2.89
C TYR A 169 10.10 25.33 3.14
N VAL A 170 9.21 26.32 3.09
CA VAL A 170 9.56 27.76 3.23
C VAL A 170 9.40 28.29 4.65
N GLY A 171 8.88 27.50 5.58
CA GLY A 171 8.65 27.93 6.96
C GLY A 171 9.90 27.93 7.87
N ILE A 172 11.09 27.58 7.34
CA ILE A 172 12.36 27.64 8.08
C ILE A 172 13.31 28.59 7.34
N PRO A 173 13.62 29.78 7.90
CA PRO A 173 14.54 30.72 7.29
C PRO A 173 15.91 30.09 6.99
N GLY A 174 16.45 30.34 5.80
CA GLY A 174 17.77 29.87 5.39
C GLY A 174 17.86 28.37 5.03
N LYS A 175 16.78 27.60 5.09
CA LYS A 175 16.78 26.17 4.75
C LYS A 175 15.64 25.83 3.79
N ALA A 176 15.93 25.82 2.48
CA ALA A 176 14.92 25.56 1.45
C ALA A 176 14.47 24.09 1.36
N GLN A 177 15.37 23.15 1.70
CA GLN A 177 15.10 21.70 1.70
C GLN A 177 15.46 21.04 3.04
N PRO A 178 14.73 21.35 4.13
CA PRO A 178 14.90 20.65 5.39
C PRO A 178 14.52 19.17 5.27
N HIS A 179 15.04 18.37 6.21
CA HIS A 179 14.54 17.01 6.44
C HIS A 179 13.14 17.07 7.04
N ALA A 180 12.30 16.07 6.74
CA ALA A 180 10.94 15.96 7.27
C ALA A 180 10.87 16.09 8.80
N ALA A 181 11.82 15.50 9.53
CA ALA A 181 11.91 15.66 10.99
C ALA A 181 12.17 17.11 11.41
N THR A 182 13.09 17.81 10.74
CA THR A 182 13.36 19.23 11.03
C THR A 182 12.11 20.09 10.82
N VAL A 183 11.31 19.79 9.79
CA VAL A 183 10.03 20.48 9.58
C VAL A 183 9.08 20.21 10.75
N ALA A 184 8.92 18.96 11.16
CA ALA A 184 8.06 18.58 12.27
C ALA A 184 8.45 19.25 13.59
N ASP A 185 9.75 19.34 13.89
CA ASP A 185 10.27 20.00 15.09
C ASP A 185 9.99 21.51 15.10
N ALA A 186 9.91 22.14 13.93
CA ALA A 186 9.60 23.56 13.79
C ALA A 186 8.09 23.86 13.86
N LEU A 187 7.20 22.86 13.89
CA LEU A 187 5.76 23.09 13.90
C LEU A 187 5.27 23.55 15.28
N PRO A 188 4.47 24.62 15.37
CA PRO A 188 3.94 25.09 16.64
C PRO A 188 2.92 24.09 17.21
N ALA A 189 2.74 24.07 18.53
CA ALA A 189 1.82 23.16 19.21
C ALA A 189 0.38 23.18 18.61
N ARG A 190 -0.09 24.36 18.19
CA ARG A 190 -1.41 24.54 17.54
C ARG A 190 -1.58 23.82 16.20
N ALA A 191 -0.49 23.44 15.54
CA ALA A 191 -0.53 22.69 14.27
C ALA A 191 -0.92 21.22 14.49
N TRP A 192 -0.83 20.73 15.72
CA TRP A 192 -1.02 19.34 16.07
C TRP A 192 -2.45 19.06 16.56
N ARG A 193 -3.06 17.99 16.06
CA ARG A 193 -4.43 17.57 16.41
C ARG A 193 -4.47 16.07 16.68
N VAL A 194 -5.22 15.65 17.69
CA VAL A 194 -5.44 14.21 17.96
C VAL A 194 -6.56 13.72 17.06
N LEU A 195 -6.27 12.70 16.25
CA LEU A 195 -7.22 12.08 15.33
C LEU A 195 -6.98 10.57 15.27
N SER A 196 -8.05 9.82 15.02
CA SER A 196 -7.99 8.38 14.83
C SER A 196 -7.66 8.01 13.38
N ALA A 197 -6.70 7.10 13.20
CA ALA A 197 -6.38 6.46 11.92
C ALA A 197 -7.31 5.26 11.61
N GLY A 198 -8.51 5.22 12.21
CA GLY A 198 -9.46 4.12 12.10
C GLY A 198 -9.38 3.13 13.27
N ALA A 199 -10.23 2.11 13.21
CA ALA A 199 -10.33 1.11 14.26
C ALA A 199 -9.06 0.25 14.36
N GLY A 200 -8.71 -0.15 15.58
CA GLY A 200 -7.70 -1.15 15.89
C GLY A 200 -8.28 -2.20 16.83
N THR A 201 -7.50 -3.26 17.11
CA THR A 201 -7.93 -4.39 17.96
C THR A 201 -8.22 -3.99 19.41
N LYS A 202 -7.58 -2.92 19.89
CA LYS A 202 -7.75 -2.36 21.26
C LYS A 202 -8.57 -1.06 21.30
N GLY A 203 -9.32 -0.75 20.23
CA GLY A 203 -10.06 0.51 20.08
C GLY A 203 -9.49 1.41 18.97
N PRO A 204 -9.98 2.66 18.85
CA PRO A 204 -9.50 3.59 17.83
C PRO A 204 -7.99 3.80 17.88
N ARG A 205 -7.31 3.78 16.73
CA ARG A 205 -5.87 4.03 16.65
C ARG A 205 -5.61 5.54 16.67
N GLU A 206 -5.56 6.11 17.86
CA GLU A 206 -5.37 7.54 18.05
C GLU A 206 -3.89 7.94 18.01
N TYR A 207 -3.60 8.99 17.26
CA TYR A 207 -2.28 9.60 17.16
C TYR A 207 -2.42 11.11 17.17
N ARG A 208 -1.32 11.80 17.48
CA ARG A 208 -1.22 13.24 17.24
C ARG A 208 -0.73 13.45 15.81
N TRP A 209 -1.39 14.33 15.08
CA TRP A 209 -1.12 14.59 13.66
C TRP A 209 -0.83 16.05 13.42
N ALA A 210 0.15 16.33 12.58
CA ALA A 210 0.35 17.65 12.00
C ALA A 210 0.36 17.57 10.48
N TRP A 211 -0.10 18.64 9.83
CA TRP A 211 -0.18 18.73 8.38
C TRP A 211 0.19 20.13 7.96
N THR A 212 1.23 20.23 7.14
CA THR A 212 1.79 21.51 6.70
C THR A 212 2.11 21.47 5.21
N ASP A 213 1.91 22.60 4.53
CA ASP A 213 2.11 22.69 3.10
C ASP A 213 3.60 22.66 2.76
N LEU A 214 3.94 21.91 1.72
CA LEU A 214 5.24 21.90 1.09
C LEU A 214 5.21 22.85 -0.10
N PHE A 215 6.31 23.56 -0.30
CA PHE A 215 6.44 24.45 -1.44
C PHE A 215 6.56 23.64 -2.73
N ARG A 216 5.68 23.91 -3.69
CA ARG A 216 5.80 23.40 -5.06
C ARG A 216 5.19 24.38 -6.05
N ILE A 217 5.91 24.61 -7.14
CA ILE A 217 5.47 25.50 -8.21
C ILE A 217 4.46 24.75 -9.11
N GLY A 218 3.34 25.38 -9.43
CA GLY A 218 2.57 25.06 -10.63
C GLY A 218 1.52 23.95 -10.56
N TRP A 219 0.68 23.90 -9.53
CA TRP A 219 -0.42 22.93 -9.45
C TRP A 219 -1.74 23.54 -8.90
N PRO A 220 -2.44 24.40 -9.66
CA PRO A 220 -3.71 24.98 -9.21
C PRO A 220 -4.73 23.89 -8.85
N GLY A 221 -5.41 24.04 -7.70
CA GLY A 221 -6.40 23.07 -7.23
C GLY A 221 -5.81 21.84 -6.51
N TRP A 222 -4.49 21.77 -6.36
CA TRP A 222 -3.80 20.70 -5.64
C TRP A 222 -2.91 21.23 -4.53
N ARG A 223 -2.52 20.33 -3.63
CA ARG A 223 -1.67 20.61 -2.48
C ARG A 223 -0.62 19.52 -2.34
N HIS A 224 0.63 19.94 -2.19
CA HIS A 224 1.70 19.10 -1.68
C HIS A 224 1.92 19.44 -0.22
N ALA A 225 2.04 18.43 0.62
CA ALA A 225 2.13 18.63 2.05
C ALA A 225 2.93 17.54 2.75
N LEU A 226 3.44 17.88 3.93
CA LEU A 226 4.01 16.93 4.88
C LEU A 226 2.94 16.62 5.91
N LEU A 227 2.60 15.35 6.04
CA LEU A 227 1.82 14.82 7.14
C LEU A 227 2.77 14.16 8.14
N VAL A 228 2.61 14.47 9.41
CA VAL A 228 3.40 13.90 10.50
C VAL A 228 2.44 13.20 11.44
N ARG A 229 2.75 11.94 11.76
CA ARG A 229 2.08 11.16 12.80
C ARG A 229 3.02 11.03 13.99
N GLU A 230 2.52 11.28 15.17
CA GLU A 230 3.24 11.13 16.44
C GLU A 230 2.43 10.24 17.39
N ARG A 231 3.09 9.24 18.00
CA ARG A 231 2.45 8.39 19.02
C ARG A 231 2.10 9.23 20.24
N LEU A 232 0.91 9.00 20.81
CA LEU A 232 0.46 9.70 22.02
C LEU A 232 1.28 9.33 23.26
N VAL A 233 1.73 8.08 23.34
CA VAL A 233 2.53 7.56 24.44
C VAL A 233 4.00 7.52 24.02
N PRO A 234 4.93 8.03 24.84
CA PRO A 234 6.36 7.96 24.55
C PRO A 234 6.88 6.52 24.63
N ASN A 235 8.01 6.27 23.96
CA ASN A 235 8.74 5.02 24.05
C ASN A 235 9.51 4.93 25.41
N ALA A 236 10.24 3.83 25.63
CA ALA A 236 11.02 3.62 26.85
C ALA A 236 12.10 4.69 27.12
N LYS A 237 12.47 5.48 26.09
CA LYS A 237 13.43 6.58 26.18
C LYS A 237 12.76 7.94 26.43
N GLY A 238 11.43 7.97 26.62
CA GLY A 238 10.67 9.21 26.79
C GLY A 238 10.37 9.94 25.47
N GLU A 239 10.65 9.34 24.32
CA GLU A 239 10.47 9.98 23.02
C GLU A 239 9.15 9.55 22.36
N HIS A 240 8.44 10.51 21.77
CA HIS A 240 7.27 10.19 20.96
C HIS A 240 7.72 9.73 19.56
N GLU A 241 7.45 8.46 19.23
CA GLU A 241 7.79 7.91 17.92
C GLU A 241 6.97 8.61 16.81
N ARG A 242 7.67 9.06 15.76
CA ARG A 242 7.09 9.78 14.63
C ARG A 242 7.20 9.01 13.32
N ALA A 243 6.19 9.16 12.48
CA ALA A 243 6.20 8.75 11.07
C ALA A 243 5.85 9.94 10.18
N TYR A 244 6.45 9.99 8.99
CA TYR A 244 6.37 11.11 8.08
C TYR A 244 5.79 10.65 6.75
N TYR A 245 4.98 11.48 6.11
CA TYR A 245 4.37 11.17 4.82
C TYR A 245 4.41 12.39 3.91
N VAL A 246 4.80 12.19 2.65
CA VAL A 246 4.53 13.17 1.61
C VAL A 246 3.14 12.92 1.07
N VAL A 247 2.36 13.98 1.03
CA VAL A 247 0.96 13.98 0.60
C VAL A 247 0.83 14.83 -0.66
N PHE A 248 0.14 14.27 -1.66
CA PHE A 248 -0.41 15.01 -2.77
C PHE A 248 -1.92 14.84 -2.75
N ALA A 249 -2.66 15.94 -2.68
CA ALA A 249 -4.09 15.93 -2.45
C ALA A 249 -4.80 17.07 -3.17
N PRO A 250 -6.10 16.94 -3.49
CA PRO A 250 -6.89 18.09 -3.91
C PRO A 250 -6.82 19.21 -2.86
N ALA A 251 -6.85 20.47 -3.29
CA ALA A 251 -6.75 21.61 -2.39
C ALA A 251 -7.87 21.66 -1.34
N ALA A 252 -9.02 21.05 -1.63
CA ALA A 252 -10.17 20.91 -0.73
C ALA A 252 -10.06 19.74 0.27
N ALA A 253 -9.03 18.88 0.15
CA ALA A 253 -8.86 17.75 1.04
C ALA A 253 -8.72 18.20 2.50
N THR A 254 -9.22 17.38 3.42
CA THR A 254 -9.16 17.68 4.86
C THR A 254 -8.11 16.82 5.56
N LEU A 255 -7.62 17.29 6.72
CA LEU A 255 -6.72 16.49 7.55
C LEU A 255 -7.36 15.13 7.91
N ALA A 256 -8.66 15.13 8.23
CA ALA A 256 -9.38 13.92 8.59
C ALA A 256 -9.41 12.89 7.44
N GLU A 257 -9.57 13.33 6.19
CA GLU A 257 -9.47 12.45 5.03
C GLU A 257 -8.07 11.87 4.85
N VAL A 258 -7.04 12.70 4.92
CA VAL A 258 -5.65 12.26 4.77
C VAL A 258 -5.26 11.28 5.89
N VAL A 259 -5.68 11.54 7.13
CA VAL A 259 -5.46 10.62 8.27
C VAL A 259 -6.21 9.29 8.08
N ARG A 260 -7.45 9.33 7.57
CA ARG A 260 -8.20 8.12 7.23
C ARG A 260 -7.44 7.30 6.20
N VAL A 261 -6.92 7.93 5.14
CA VAL A 261 -6.13 7.26 4.09
C VAL A 261 -4.84 6.67 4.67
N ALA A 262 -4.09 7.43 5.47
CA ALA A 262 -2.91 6.91 6.19
C ALA A 262 -3.24 5.65 7.00
N GLY A 263 -4.42 5.63 7.64
CA GLY A 263 -4.95 4.49 8.38
C GLY A 263 -5.27 3.25 7.54
N THR A 264 -5.57 3.40 6.25
CA THR A 264 -5.93 2.27 5.37
C THR A 264 -4.78 1.33 5.07
N ARG A 265 -3.52 1.75 5.31
CA ARG A 265 -2.35 0.88 5.12
C ARG A 265 -2.50 -0.46 5.83
N TRP A 266 -3.12 -0.48 7.01
CA TRP A 266 -3.36 -1.70 7.79
C TRP A 266 -4.10 -2.81 7.03
N ALA A 267 -4.90 -2.46 6.01
CA ALA A 267 -5.61 -3.44 5.20
C ALA A 267 -4.65 -4.39 4.44
N VAL A 268 -3.45 -3.95 4.08
CA VAL A 268 -2.48 -4.83 3.40
C VAL A 268 -1.83 -5.83 4.36
N GLU A 269 -1.58 -5.41 5.61
CA GLU A 269 -1.06 -6.28 6.67
C GLU A 269 -2.08 -7.38 6.99
N GLN A 270 -3.36 -7.01 7.18
CA GLN A 270 -4.44 -7.98 7.32
C GLN A 270 -4.60 -8.86 6.08
N GLY A 271 -4.47 -8.30 4.89
CA GLY A 271 -4.50 -9.04 3.64
C GLY A 271 -3.43 -10.12 3.58
N PHE A 272 -2.18 -9.80 3.94
CA PHE A 272 -1.10 -10.77 3.99
C PHE A 272 -1.33 -11.85 5.05
N GLU A 273 -1.74 -11.47 6.26
CA GLU A 273 -2.03 -12.42 7.33
C GLU A 273 -3.13 -13.42 6.90
N THR A 274 -4.25 -12.88 6.41
CA THR A 274 -5.39 -13.67 5.92
C THR A 274 -5.00 -14.55 4.74
N ALA A 275 -4.25 -14.01 3.77
CA ALA A 275 -3.86 -14.77 2.58
C ALA A 275 -2.89 -15.92 2.91
N LYS A 276 -2.00 -15.73 3.89
CA LYS A 276 -1.11 -16.80 4.37
C LYS A 276 -1.92 -17.88 5.10
N GLN A 277 -2.77 -17.48 6.05
CA GLN A 277 -3.53 -18.42 6.89
C GLN A 277 -4.62 -19.20 6.13
N GLU A 278 -5.29 -18.59 5.16
CA GLU A 278 -6.52 -19.17 4.57
C GLU A 278 -6.30 -19.78 3.19
N VAL A 279 -5.34 -19.27 2.42
CA VAL A 279 -5.11 -19.70 1.03
C VAL A 279 -3.64 -20.09 0.77
N GLY A 280 -2.84 -20.20 1.83
CA GLY A 280 -1.46 -20.67 1.77
C GLY A 280 -0.57 -19.79 0.90
N LEU A 281 -0.70 -18.46 0.96
CA LEU A 281 0.10 -17.55 0.12
C LEU A 281 1.62 -17.82 0.20
N ASP A 282 2.12 -18.33 1.33
CA ASP A 282 3.51 -18.72 1.57
C ASP A 282 3.77 -20.24 1.55
N GLU A 283 2.75 -21.07 1.34
CA GLU A 283 2.81 -22.53 1.36
C GLU A 283 3.11 -23.15 -0.03
N TYR A 284 4.20 -22.71 -0.66
CA TYR A 284 4.61 -23.23 -1.97
C TYR A 284 6.07 -23.67 -2.06
N GLU A 285 6.30 -24.64 -2.95
CA GLU A 285 7.64 -25.16 -3.27
C GLU A 285 8.08 -24.81 -4.71
N VAL A 286 7.34 -23.95 -5.41
CA VAL A 286 7.70 -23.53 -6.77
C VAL A 286 9.05 -22.80 -6.80
N ARG A 287 9.89 -23.19 -7.75
CA ARG A 287 11.25 -22.64 -7.92
C ARG A 287 11.40 -21.74 -9.13
N LYS A 288 10.55 -21.94 -10.15
CA LYS A 288 10.64 -21.23 -11.42
C LYS A 288 9.89 -19.91 -11.36
N HIS A 289 10.38 -18.90 -12.07
CA HIS A 289 9.77 -17.57 -12.15
C HIS A 289 8.29 -17.64 -12.57
N HIS A 290 7.97 -18.35 -13.65
CA HIS A 290 6.58 -18.51 -14.10
C HIS A 290 5.72 -19.27 -13.08
N GLY A 291 6.28 -20.27 -12.41
CA GLY A 291 5.60 -21.04 -11.37
C GLY A 291 5.23 -20.18 -10.17
N TRP A 292 6.11 -19.25 -9.78
CA TRP A 292 5.84 -18.27 -8.72
C TRP A 292 4.65 -17.38 -9.10
N HIS A 293 4.70 -16.74 -10.28
CA HIS A 293 3.61 -15.86 -10.72
C HIS A 293 2.28 -16.58 -10.81
N ARG A 294 2.27 -17.82 -11.32
CA ARG A 294 1.06 -18.64 -11.40
C ARG A 294 0.49 -18.99 -10.03
N TYR A 295 1.33 -19.49 -9.12
CA TYR A 295 0.89 -19.83 -7.77
C TYR A 295 0.32 -18.62 -7.04
N ILE A 296 1.09 -17.53 -7.00
CA ILE A 296 0.68 -16.31 -6.30
C ILE A 296 -0.61 -15.76 -6.90
N THR A 297 -0.77 -15.72 -8.22
CA THR A 297 -2.03 -15.25 -8.85
C THR A 297 -3.23 -16.06 -8.37
N LEU A 298 -3.13 -17.39 -8.33
CA LEU A 298 -4.23 -18.24 -7.89
C LEU A 298 -4.54 -18.05 -6.39
N ALA A 299 -3.50 -17.92 -5.55
CA ALA A 299 -3.67 -17.63 -4.13
C ALA A 299 -4.38 -16.28 -3.92
N LEU A 300 -3.96 -15.23 -4.66
CA LEU A 300 -4.61 -13.92 -4.59
C LEU A 300 -6.06 -13.97 -5.07
N PHE A 301 -6.37 -14.77 -6.10
CA PHE A 301 -7.75 -14.99 -6.56
C PHE A 301 -8.60 -15.68 -5.50
N ALA A 302 -8.10 -16.77 -4.89
CA ALA A 302 -8.80 -17.44 -3.80
C ALA A 302 -9.05 -16.48 -2.62
N HIS A 303 -8.04 -15.67 -2.25
CA HIS A 303 -8.19 -14.66 -1.22
C HIS A 303 -9.26 -13.62 -1.58
N ALA A 304 -9.26 -13.10 -2.81
CA ALA A 304 -10.27 -12.16 -3.28
C ALA A 304 -11.69 -12.75 -3.24
N PHE A 305 -11.85 -14.01 -3.65
CA PHE A 305 -13.13 -14.73 -3.56
C PHE A 305 -13.65 -14.80 -2.12
N LEU A 306 -12.78 -15.16 -1.16
CA LEU A 306 -13.15 -15.20 0.27
C LEU A 306 -13.49 -13.81 0.81
N ALA A 307 -12.72 -12.78 0.43
CA ALA A 307 -13.00 -11.40 0.82
C ALA A 307 -14.37 -10.92 0.32
N VAL A 308 -14.73 -11.24 -0.93
CA VAL A 308 -16.04 -10.93 -1.52
C VAL A 308 -17.16 -11.71 -0.85
N ALA A 309 -16.96 -13.01 -0.59
CA ALA A 309 -17.94 -13.84 0.12
C ALA A 309 -18.26 -13.26 1.51
N ARG A 310 -17.24 -12.85 2.27
CA ARG A 310 -17.40 -12.18 3.57
C ARG A 310 -18.15 -10.85 3.44
N ALA A 311 -17.81 -10.04 2.44
CA ALA A 311 -18.47 -8.77 2.19
C ALA A 311 -19.97 -8.93 1.88
N HIS A 312 -20.35 -10.00 1.17
CA HIS A 312 -21.74 -10.33 0.87
C HIS A 312 -22.50 -10.95 2.07
N ALA A 313 -21.81 -11.72 2.92
CA ALA A 313 -22.40 -12.32 4.12
C ALA A 313 -22.58 -11.31 5.27
N ALA A 314 -21.81 -10.21 5.29
CA ALA A 314 -21.92 -9.19 6.33
C ALA A 314 -23.30 -8.51 6.27
N PRO A 315 -24.04 -8.40 7.40
CA PRO A 315 -25.34 -7.75 7.41
C PRO A 315 -25.19 -6.30 6.97
N ARG A 316 -25.89 -5.91 5.90
CA ARG A 316 -25.98 -4.50 5.46
C ARG A 316 -26.48 -3.68 6.64
N LYS A 317 -25.62 -2.84 7.23
CA LYS A 317 -26.03 -1.88 8.27
C LYS A 317 -27.16 -1.02 7.69
N ARG A 318 -28.42 -1.30 8.10
CA ARG A 318 -29.58 -0.49 7.75
C ARG A 318 -29.30 0.93 8.23
N GLY A 319 -29.24 1.88 7.29
CA GLY A 319 -29.13 3.29 7.61
C GLY A 319 -30.23 3.67 8.60
N ILE A 320 -29.85 4.33 9.69
CA ILE A 320 -30.77 4.88 10.67
C ILE A 320 -31.70 5.84 9.92
N ARG A 321 -32.93 5.41 9.64
CA ARG A 321 -34.02 6.31 9.26
C ARG A 321 -34.21 7.24 10.46
N ARG A 322 -33.77 8.49 10.35
CA ARG A 322 -34.18 9.56 11.27
C ARG A 322 -35.69 9.57 11.30
N ALA A 323 -36.28 9.13 12.41
CA ALA A 323 -37.69 9.35 12.68
C ALA A 323 -37.92 10.87 12.69
N ARG A 324 -38.79 11.33 11.79
CA ARG A 324 -39.30 12.70 11.79
C ARG A 324 -40.01 12.91 13.13
N SER A 325 -39.49 13.83 13.93
CA SER A 325 -40.18 14.44 15.06
C SER A 325 -41.51 15.01 14.56
N ALA A 326 -42.62 14.44 15.05
CA ALA A 326 -43.93 15.05 14.93
C ALA A 326 -43.99 16.22 15.93
N ARG A 327 -44.10 17.44 15.39
CA ARG A 327 -44.50 18.63 16.13
C ARG A 327 -45.95 18.44 16.60
N GLN A 328 -46.19 18.52 17.90
CA GLN A 328 -47.42 19.12 18.43
C GLN A 328 -47.14 20.61 18.67
N PRO A 329 -48.10 21.48 18.33
CA PRO A 329 -48.70 22.25 19.40
C PRO A 329 -50.21 22.46 19.21
N SER A 330 -50.98 22.35 20.29
CA SER A 330 -52.11 23.27 20.50
C SER A 330 -52.45 23.33 21.99
N SER A 331 -52.13 24.48 22.56
CA SER A 331 -52.68 25.02 23.80
C SER A 331 -54.20 25.16 23.72
N ARG A 332 -54.88 24.79 24.80
CA ARG A 332 -55.94 25.59 25.44
C ARG A 332 -55.81 25.46 26.94
#